data_AF-A0A8B6CHE6-F1
#
_entry.id   AF-A0A8B6CHE6-F1
#
_cell.length_a   1.000
_cell.length_b   1.000
_cell.length_c   1.000
_cell.angle_alpha   90.00
_cell.angle_beta   90.00
_cell.angle_gamma   90.00
#
_symmetry.space_group_name_H-M   'P 1'
#
loop_
_entity.id
_entity.type
_entity.pdbx_description
1 polymer ?
#
loop_
_entity_poly.entity_id
_entity_poly.type
_entity_poly.pdbx_seq_one_letter_code
_entity_poly.pdbx_strand_id
1 'polypeptide(L)'
;MSGWDSYVTSVRDLSAAGECVGAGIYGNDGSKWASTEGVNIMADEIQKARTWLDDKEGSDYTHGITLDGNPYTFLRHLEDSAGTMALKRKHREGETLNDKQMYQAFIAGSKTAVMVALFVGGKRGNETAGVKRMSDLIEYLKSNNM
;
A
#
# COMPACT_ATOMS: atom_id res chain seq x y z
N MET A 1 11.01 19.49 5.60
CA MET A 1 10.07 18.40 5.27
C MET A 1 9.91 18.42 3.77
N SER A 2 10.29 17.35 3.07
CA SER A 2 10.22 17.31 1.60
C SER A 2 8.75 17.28 1.14
N GLY A 3 8.50 17.58 -0.13
CA GLY A 3 7.14 17.46 -0.69
C GLY A 3 6.55 16.06 -0.52
N TRP A 4 7.39 15.01 -0.63
CA TRP A 4 6.97 13.61 -0.51
C TRP A 4 6.52 13.23 0.90
N ASP A 5 7.20 13.73 1.94
CA ASP A 5 6.83 13.47 3.34
C ASP A 5 5.42 13.97 3.65
N SER A 6 5.03 15.12 3.09
CA SER A 6 3.69 15.69 3.28
C SER A 6 2.60 14.83 2.65
N TYR A 7 2.87 14.22 1.50
CA TYR A 7 1.93 13.31 0.83
C TYR A 7 1.70 12.05 1.64
N VAL A 8 2.77 11.40 2.09
CA VAL A 8 2.68 10.18 2.90
C VAL A 8 1.94 10.44 4.22
N THR A 9 2.23 11.59 4.85
CA THR A 9 1.53 12.04 6.06
C THR A 9 0.04 12.26 5.77
N SER A 10 -0.31 12.87 4.64
CA SER A 10 -1.72 13.08 4.26
C SER A 10 -2.48 11.78 4.04
N VAL A 11 -1.86 10.74 3.49
CA VAL A 11 -2.50 9.42 3.34
C VAL A 11 -2.82 8.82 4.71
N ARG A 12 -1.86 8.88 5.65
CA ARG A 12 -2.07 8.42 7.01
C ARG A 12 -3.20 9.19 7.70
N ASP A 13 -3.16 10.51 7.63
CA ASP A 13 -4.05 11.38 8.40
C ASP A 13 -5.49 11.46 7.81
N LEU A 14 -5.66 11.23 6.50
CA LEU A 14 -6.97 11.19 5.83
C LEU A 14 -7.66 9.82 5.92
N SER A 15 -6.93 8.78 6.24
CA SER A 15 -7.52 7.51 6.62
C SER A 15 -8.36 7.75 7.88
N ALA A 16 -9.62 7.31 7.91
CA ALA A 16 -10.51 7.54 9.06
C ALA A 16 -9.71 7.38 10.37
N ALA A 17 -9.64 8.45 11.16
CA ALA A 17 -8.60 8.63 12.17
C ALA A 17 -8.37 7.34 12.97
N GLY A 18 -7.22 6.69 12.73
CA GLY A 18 -6.82 5.44 13.38
C GLY A 18 -6.76 4.19 12.50
N GLU A 19 -7.12 4.24 11.21
CA GLU A 19 -7.09 3.05 10.34
C GLU A 19 -5.80 2.88 9.54
N CYS A 20 -5.08 3.94 9.16
CA CYS A 20 -3.77 3.79 8.51
C CYS A 20 -2.66 3.78 9.57
N VAL A 21 -1.96 2.66 9.65
CA VAL A 21 -0.83 2.50 10.59
C VAL A 21 0.49 2.92 9.98
N GLY A 22 0.55 3.03 8.65
CA GLY A 22 1.69 3.64 7.99
C GLY A 22 1.61 3.61 6.48
N ALA A 23 2.43 4.43 5.83
CA ALA A 23 2.53 4.50 4.38
C ALA A 23 3.95 4.85 3.94
N GLY A 24 4.27 4.59 2.67
CA GLY A 24 5.54 4.97 2.07
C GLY A 24 5.49 5.03 0.54
N ILE A 25 6.38 5.85 -0.01
CA ILE A 25 6.64 6.01 -1.44
C ILE A 25 8.09 5.58 -1.68
N TYR A 26 8.26 4.72 -2.66
CA TYR A 26 9.53 4.07 -2.99
C TYR A 26 9.77 4.19 -4.49
N GLY A 27 11.02 4.37 -4.91
CA GLY A 27 11.40 4.18 -6.29
C GLY A 27 11.20 2.72 -6.72
N ASN A 28 11.06 2.47 -8.02
CA ASN A 28 10.92 1.11 -8.55
C ASN A 28 12.14 0.20 -8.26
N ASP A 29 13.29 0.78 -7.91
CA ASP A 29 14.49 0.07 -7.46
C ASP A 29 14.42 -0.35 -5.98
N GLY A 30 13.39 0.08 -5.25
CA GLY A 30 13.22 -0.11 -3.82
C GLY A 30 13.80 1.01 -2.96
N SER A 31 14.37 2.07 -3.57
CA SER A 31 14.86 3.23 -2.83
C SER A 31 13.72 3.95 -2.12
N LYS A 32 13.86 4.19 -0.82
CA LYS A 32 12.83 4.90 -0.04
C LYS A 32 12.87 6.40 -0.32
N TRP A 33 11.78 6.97 -0.82
CA TRP A 33 11.65 8.41 -1.05
C TRP A 33 11.02 9.12 0.15
N ALA A 34 9.97 8.53 0.73
CA ALA A 34 9.33 9.00 1.95
C ALA A 34 8.57 7.86 2.63
N SER A 35 8.48 7.86 3.96
CA SER A 35 7.63 6.94 4.72
C SER A 35 7.15 7.57 6.03
N THR A 36 6.03 7.10 6.56
CA THR A 36 5.67 7.40 7.95
C THR A 36 6.67 6.72 8.90
N GLU A 37 6.74 7.21 10.13
CA GLU A 37 7.51 6.57 11.20
C GLU A 37 7.05 5.12 11.41
N GLY A 38 8.00 4.22 11.69
CA GLY A 38 7.73 2.81 11.97
C GLY A 38 7.53 1.91 10.76
N VAL A 39 7.40 2.45 9.54
CA VAL A 39 7.29 1.64 8.31
C VAL A 39 8.66 1.34 7.74
N ASN A 40 9.00 0.06 7.62
CA ASN A 40 10.28 -0.41 7.10
C ASN A 40 10.12 -1.50 6.04
N ILE A 41 9.54 -1.13 4.91
CA ILE A 41 9.43 -2.00 3.73
C ILE A 41 10.79 -2.07 3.04
N MET A 42 11.25 -3.28 2.76
CA MET A 42 12.55 -3.57 2.17
C MET A 42 12.53 -3.46 0.64
N ALA A 43 13.71 -3.26 0.04
CA ALA A 43 13.81 -3.06 -1.41
C ALA A 43 13.32 -4.26 -2.24
N ASP A 44 13.56 -5.48 -1.77
CA ASP A 44 13.07 -6.73 -2.38
C ASP A 44 11.55 -6.87 -2.26
N GLU A 45 10.95 -6.43 -1.15
CA GLU A 45 9.50 -6.34 -0.98
C GLU A 45 8.89 -5.37 -2.00
N ILE A 46 9.52 -4.22 -2.25
CA ILE A 46 9.08 -3.25 -3.28
C ILE A 46 9.22 -3.82 -4.69
N GLN A 47 10.32 -4.50 -4.99
CA GLN A 47 10.52 -5.12 -6.31
C GLN A 47 9.47 -6.19 -6.59
N LYS A 48 9.12 -7.01 -5.59
CA LYS A 48 8.03 -7.98 -5.75
C LYS A 48 6.67 -7.29 -5.93
N ALA A 49 6.41 -6.21 -5.20
CA ALA A 49 5.21 -5.40 -5.36
C ALA A 49 5.11 -4.80 -6.76
N ARG A 50 6.24 -4.36 -7.32
CA ARG A 50 6.32 -3.88 -8.70
C ARG A 50 5.97 -4.96 -9.71
N THR A 51 6.57 -6.14 -9.58
CA THR A 51 6.26 -7.29 -10.45
C THR A 51 4.76 -7.60 -10.43
N TRP A 52 4.12 -7.53 -9.26
CA TRP A 52 2.67 -7.75 -9.13
C TRP A 52 1.81 -6.67 -9.76
N LEU A 53 2.27 -5.42 -9.78
CA LEU A 53 1.59 -4.31 -10.49
C LEU A 53 1.69 -4.46 -12.02
N ASP A 54 2.78 -5.06 -12.51
CA ASP A 54 2.99 -5.34 -13.94
C ASP A 54 2.28 -6.61 -14.40
N ASP A 55 2.27 -7.66 -13.57
CA ASP A 55 1.56 -8.92 -13.81
C ASP A 55 0.10 -8.85 -13.37
N LYS A 56 -0.73 -8.19 -14.19
CA LYS A 56 -2.18 -8.12 -13.98
C LYS A 56 -2.91 -9.45 -14.18
N GLU A 57 -2.25 -10.47 -14.73
CA GLU A 57 -2.82 -11.80 -14.92
C GLU A 57 -2.70 -12.65 -13.65
N GLY A 58 -1.94 -12.19 -12.65
CA GLY A 58 -1.94 -12.72 -11.29
C GLY A 58 -1.24 -14.05 -11.12
N SER A 59 -0.34 -14.40 -12.04
CA SER A 59 0.36 -15.68 -12.05
C SER A 59 1.22 -15.90 -10.79
N ASP A 60 1.72 -14.83 -10.18
CA ASP A 60 2.56 -14.87 -8.97
C ASP A 60 1.82 -14.57 -7.65
N TYR A 61 0.50 -14.32 -7.67
CA TYR A 61 -0.25 -13.98 -6.45
C TYR A 61 -0.37 -15.14 -5.45
N THR A 62 -0.18 -16.38 -5.91
CA THR A 62 -0.36 -17.62 -5.14
C THR A 62 0.54 -17.68 -3.88
N HIS A 63 1.73 -17.10 -3.93
CA HIS A 63 2.70 -17.18 -2.82
C HIS A 63 2.59 -16.03 -1.81
N GLY A 64 1.70 -15.06 -2.04
CA GLY A 64 1.68 -13.85 -1.23
C GLY A 64 2.91 -12.97 -1.44
N ILE A 65 2.94 -11.83 -0.76
CA ILE A 65 4.06 -10.91 -0.69
C ILE A 65 4.31 -10.53 0.77
N THR A 66 5.56 -10.29 1.13
CA THR A 66 5.90 -9.73 2.45
C THR A 66 5.98 -8.22 2.32
N LEU A 67 5.39 -7.49 3.27
CA LEU A 67 5.53 -6.05 3.41
C LEU A 67 5.83 -5.75 4.86
N ASP A 68 6.92 -5.03 5.12
CA ASP A 68 7.34 -4.68 6.49
C ASP A 68 7.49 -5.96 7.36
N GLY A 69 8.06 -7.02 6.77
CA GLY A 69 8.26 -8.31 7.46
C GLY A 69 6.97 -9.11 7.73
N ASN A 70 5.83 -8.69 7.17
CA ASN A 70 4.54 -9.33 7.38
C ASN A 70 3.96 -9.90 6.08
N PRO A 71 3.48 -11.17 6.07
CA PRO A 71 2.94 -11.78 4.86
C PRO A 71 1.52 -11.28 4.56
N TYR A 72 1.31 -10.92 3.30
CA TYR A 72 0.04 -10.48 2.72
C TYR A 72 -0.33 -11.36 1.53
N THR A 73 -1.64 -11.57 1.35
CA THR A 73 -2.24 -12.26 0.22
C THR A 73 -3.04 -11.27 -0.60
N PHE A 74 -2.91 -11.36 -1.92
CA PHE A 74 -3.75 -10.61 -2.85
C PHE A 74 -5.24 -10.85 -2.58
N LEU A 75 -6.04 -9.78 -2.65
CA LEU A 75 -7.49 -9.86 -2.58
C LEU A 75 -8.14 -9.55 -3.93
N ARG A 76 -7.85 -8.37 -4.47
CA ARG A 76 -8.47 -7.83 -5.67
C ARG A 76 -7.73 -6.59 -6.14
N HIS A 77 -7.93 -6.21 -7.40
CA HIS A 77 -7.72 -4.84 -7.85
C HIS A 77 -8.89 -3.96 -7.40
N LEU A 78 -8.61 -2.71 -7.09
CA LEU A 78 -9.63 -1.68 -6.95
C LEU A 78 -10.01 -1.14 -8.32
N GLU A 79 -11.26 -0.68 -8.46
CA GLU A 79 -11.77 -0.07 -9.68
C GLU A 79 -11.35 1.41 -9.76
N ASP A 80 -10.05 1.67 -9.70
CA ASP A 80 -9.47 3.00 -9.80
C ASP A 80 -8.52 3.17 -11.01
N SER A 81 -8.25 4.41 -11.38
CA SER A 81 -7.30 4.81 -12.43
C SER A 81 -5.85 4.45 -12.07
N ALA A 82 -5.55 4.33 -10.78
CA ALA A 82 -4.23 4.00 -10.26
C ALA A 82 -3.87 2.50 -10.45
N GLY A 83 -4.86 1.63 -10.67
CA GLY A 83 -4.64 0.19 -10.73
C GLY A 83 -4.25 -0.39 -9.37
N THR A 84 -4.81 0.15 -8.30
CA THR A 84 -4.46 -0.20 -6.93
C THR A 84 -4.79 -1.65 -6.63
N MET A 85 -3.88 -2.35 -5.98
CA MET A 85 -4.09 -3.69 -5.47
C MET A 85 -4.44 -3.62 -3.97
N ALA A 86 -5.50 -4.31 -3.58
CA ALA A 86 -5.83 -4.54 -2.18
C ALA A 86 -5.31 -5.91 -1.76
N LEU A 87 -4.64 -5.94 -0.61
CA LEU A 87 -4.07 -7.14 -0.01
C LEU A 87 -4.57 -7.28 1.42
N LYS A 88 -4.68 -8.52 1.90
CA LYS A 88 -4.97 -8.84 3.30
C LYS A 88 -3.81 -9.54 3.94
N ARG A 89 -3.67 -9.36 5.25
CA ARG A 89 -2.82 -10.20 6.08
C ARG A 89 -3.69 -11.04 7.00
N LYS A 90 -3.29 -12.29 7.22
CA LYS A 90 -3.89 -13.13 8.26
C LYS A 90 -3.42 -12.66 9.63
N HIS A 91 -4.32 -12.65 10.60
CA HIS A 91 -4.00 -12.37 12.00
C HIS A 91 -2.94 -13.36 12.49
N ARG A 92 -1.93 -12.87 13.21
CA ARG A 92 -0.97 -13.72 13.92
C ARG A 92 -1.54 -14.12 15.28
N GLU A 93 -1.11 -15.27 15.77
CA GLU A 93 -1.44 -15.72 17.12
C GLU A 93 -0.95 -14.70 18.15
N GLY A 94 -1.83 -14.30 19.08
CA GLY A 94 -1.55 -13.27 20.08
C GLY A 94 -1.92 -11.83 19.68
N GLU A 95 -2.30 -11.57 18.42
CA GLU A 95 -2.81 -10.26 18.02
C GLU A 95 -4.27 -10.10 18.39
N THR A 96 -4.58 -9.04 19.14
CA THR A 96 -5.96 -8.72 19.52
C THR A 96 -6.52 -7.70 18.54
N LEU A 97 -7.30 -8.16 17.58
CA LEU A 97 -8.16 -7.34 16.76
C LEU A 97 -9.61 -7.65 17.13
N ASN A 98 -10.49 -6.66 17.09
CA ASN A 98 -11.92 -6.93 17.20
C ASN A 98 -12.40 -7.70 15.95
N ASP A 99 -13.51 -8.44 16.04
CA ASP A 99 -14.04 -9.28 14.95
C ASP A 99 -14.34 -8.51 13.64
N LYS A 100 -14.27 -7.18 13.66
CA LYS A 100 -14.52 -6.29 12.54
C LYS A 100 -13.25 -5.68 11.95
N GLN A 101 -12.08 -5.96 12.52
CA GLN A 101 -10.79 -5.43 12.10
C GLN A 101 -10.02 -6.44 11.26
N MET A 102 -9.33 -5.93 10.25
CA MET A 102 -8.40 -6.70 9.43
C MET A 102 -7.17 -5.86 9.09
N TYR A 103 -6.03 -6.52 8.98
CA TYR A 103 -4.82 -5.93 8.42
C TYR A 103 -4.92 -5.92 6.89
N GLN A 104 -4.83 -4.74 6.29
CA GLN A 104 -4.87 -4.53 4.85
C GLN A 104 -3.65 -3.76 4.39
N ALA A 105 -3.19 -4.07 3.19
CA ALA A 105 -2.23 -3.25 2.49
C ALA A 105 -2.80 -2.85 1.13
N PHE A 106 -2.52 -1.62 0.72
CA PHE A 106 -2.83 -1.14 -0.62
C PHE A 106 -1.53 -0.79 -1.32
N ILE A 107 -1.40 -1.26 -2.55
CA ILE A 107 -0.21 -1.04 -3.37
C ILE A 107 -0.66 -0.41 -4.68
N ALA A 108 -0.04 0.69 -5.06
CA ALA A 108 -0.26 1.34 -6.35
C ALA A 108 1.09 1.79 -6.93
N GLY A 109 1.21 1.90 -8.25
CA GLY A 109 2.48 2.29 -8.87
C GLY A 109 2.35 3.06 -10.16
N SER A 110 3.43 3.76 -10.48
CA SER A 110 3.64 4.67 -11.61
C SER A 110 4.86 4.22 -12.42
N LYS A 111 5.42 5.03 -13.34
CA LYS A 111 6.63 4.62 -14.07
C LYS A 111 7.90 4.74 -13.25
N THR A 112 7.91 5.54 -12.18
CA THR A 112 9.11 5.76 -11.35
C THR A 112 8.95 5.32 -9.90
N ALA A 113 7.72 5.22 -9.41
CA ALA A 113 7.47 4.95 -8.00
C ALA A 113 6.40 3.88 -7.74
N VAL A 114 6.56 3.20 -6.60
CA VAL A 114 5.58 2.33 -5.94
C VAL A 114 5.18 2.98 -4.63
N MET A 115 3.89 3.04 -4.36
CA MET A 115 3.33 3.50 -3.10
C MET A 115 2.67 2.33 -2.37
N VAL A 116 2.93 2.25 -1.07
CA VAL A 116 2.36 1.23 -0.19
C VAL A 116 1.72 1.92 1.01
N ALA A 117 0.50 1.52 1.35
CA ALA A 117 -0.19 1.99 2.54
C ALA A 117 -0.74 0.80 3.35
N LEU A 118 -0.43 0.79 4.64
CA LEU A 118 -0.76 -0.25 5.61
C LEU A 118 -1.89 0.23 6.52
N PHE A 119 -2.89 -0.63 6.70
CA PHE A 119 -4.11 -0.33 7.42
C PHE A 119 -4.45 -1.41 8.45
N VAL A 120 -5.01 -0.95 9.57
CA VAL A 120 -5.62 -1.75 10.64
C VAL A 120 -7.01 -1.21 10.88
N GLY A 121 -8.02 -1.92 10.37
CA GLY A 121 -9.41 -1.48 10.49
C GLY A 121 -10.19 -1.60 9.20
N GLY A 122 -11.46 -1.18 9.27
CA GLY A 122 -12.42 -1.29 8.18
C GLY A 122 -13.15 -2.63 8.08
N LYS A 123 -14.44 -2.56 7.74
CA LYS A 123 -15.15 -3.69 7.11
C LYS A 123 -14.45 -4.02 5.79
N ARG A 124 -14.45 -5.30 5.40
CA ARG A 124 -13.89 -5.79 4.11
C ARG A 124 -14.08 -4.77 2.98
N GLY A 125 -12.98 -4.20 2.50
CA GLY A 125 -12.98 -3.45 1.25
C GLY A 125 -13.52 -2.02 1.29
N ASN A 126 -13.47 -1.33 2.44
CA ASN A 126 -13.68 0.12 2.46
C ASN A 126 -12.46 0.83 1.87
N GLU A 127 -12.64 1.46 0.71
CA GLU A 127 -11.76 2.52 0.24
C GLU A 127 -11.87 3.69 1.22
N THR A 128 -10.82 3.89 2.02
CA THR A 128 -10.73 5.06 2.90
C THR A 128 -10.30 6.28 2.08
N ALA A 129 -10.52 7.49 2.60
CA ALA A 129 -10.00 8.70 1.96
C ALA A 129 -8.46 8.69 1.84
N GLY A 130 -7.76 7.93 2.69
CA GLY A 130 -6.33 7.67 2.53
C GLY A 130 -5.99 6.83 1.30
N VAL A 131 -6.74 5.76 1.03
CA VAL A 131 -6.56 4.97 -0.21
C VAL A 131 -6.83 5.83 -1.43
N LYS A 132 -7.90 6.62 -1.42
CA LYS A 132 -8.18 7.57 -2.52
C LYS A 132 -7.02 8.56 -2.72
N ARG A 133 -6.50 9.12 -1.63
CA ARG A 133 -5.36 10.05 -1.67
C ARG A 133 -4.10 9.41 -2.26
N MET A 134 -3.86 8.14 -1.95
CA MET A 134 -2.79 7.34 -2.55
C MET A 134 -3.00 7.19 -4.07
N SER A 135 -4.20 6.80 -4.49
CA SER A 135 -4.55 6.64 -5.91
C SER A 135 -4.41 7.95 -6.68
N ASP A 136 -4.89 9.06 -6.13
CA ASP A 136 -4.79 10.40 -6.74
C ASP A 136 -3.31 10.79 -6.99
N LEU A 137 -2.41 10.47 -6.04
CA LEU A 137 -0.98 10.74 -6.20
C LEU A 137 -0.35 9.89 -7.29
N ILE A 138 -0.64 8.58 -7.30
CA ILE A 138 -0.11 7.68 -8.34
C ILE A 138 -0.64 8.08 -9.72
N GLU A 139 -1.91 8.48 -9.83
CA GLU A 139 -2.48 9.00 -11.06
C GLU A 139 -1.74 10.27 -11.51
N TYR A 140 -1.52 11.22 -10.59
CA TYR A 140 -0.72 12.41 -10.89
C TYR A 140 0.67 12.07 -11.42
N LEU A 141 1.38 11.11 -10.81
CA LEU A 141 2.69 10.68 -11.28
C LEU A 141 2.60 10.11 -12.71
N LYS A 142 1.65 9.21 -12.97
CA LYS A 142 1.41 8.64 -14.30
C LYS A 142 1.14 9.72 -15.34
N SER A 143 0.28 10.69 -15.04
CA SER A 143 -0.07 11.80 -15.94
C SER A 143 1.13 12.68 -16.29
N ASN A 144 2.11 12.77 -15.39
CA ASN A 144 3.34 13.53 -15.61
C ASN A 144 4.51 12.67 -16.16
N ASN A 145 4.24 11.43 -16.59
CA ASN A 145 5.26 10.45 -17.00
C ASN A 145 6.33 10.19 -15.94
N MET A 146 5.95 10.34 -14.68
CA MET A 146 6.68 9.90 -13.51
C MET A 146 6.12 8.57 -13.01
#